data_AF-A0A954ITT2-F1
#
_entry.id   AF-A0A954ITT2-F1
#
_cell.length_a   1.000
_cell.length_b   1.000
_cell.length_c   1.000
_cell.angle_alpha   90.00
_cell.angle_beta   90.00
_cell.angle_gamma   90.00
#
_symmetry.space_group_name_H-M   'P 1'
#
loop_
_entity.id
_entity.type
_entity.pdbx_description
1 polymer ?
#
loop_
_entity_poly.entity_id
_entity_poly.type
_entity_poly.pdbx_seq_one_letter_code
_entity_poly.pdbx_strand_id
1 'polypeptide(L)'
;LWSNAYLSTFHVLDEWRMMKQLLDDGHFPHHSESTPKNAIQPVWWSTSWIPITSDDCGNLECLDMAPGTAGSPGQLIDFDHETVHRCVIASSFRDAMTAYVQDVLAGEYVYSDDYGRLMPLDEM
;
A
#
# COMPACT_ATOMS: atom_id res chain seq x y z
N LEU A 1 -7.39 -2.95 2.85
CA LEU A 1 -6.33 -3.98 2.90
C LEU A 1 -6.80 -5.11 2.01
N TRP A 2 -6.93 -4.81 0.72
CA TRP A 2 -7.75 -5.60 -0.19
C TRP A 2 -6.81 -6.27 -1.19
N SER A 3 -6.92 -7.60 -1.30
CA SER A 3 -6.29 -8.45 -2.30
C SER A 3 -4.77 -8.72 -2.29
N ASN A 4 -3.95 -8.13 -1.40
CA ASN A 4 -2.48 -8.35 -1.44
C ASN A 4 -1.93 -9.03 -0.18
N ALA A 5 -0.98 -9.95 -0.37
CA ALA A 5 -0.31 -10.62 0.73
C ALA A 5 0.75 -9.70 1.37
N TYR A 6 0.92 -9.80 2.69
CA TYR A 6 2.03 -9.12 3.37
C TYR A 6 3.38 -9.67 2.92
N LEU A 7 4.27 -8.77 2.55
CA LEU A 7 5.62 -9.11 2.11
C LEU A 7 6.50 -9.52 3.30
N SER A 8 7.39 -10.47 3.06
CA SER A 8 8.53 -10.70 3.95
C SER A 8 9.46 -9.48 3.90
N THR A 9 10.29 -9.26 4.93
CA THR A 9 11.26 -8.15 4.93
C THR A 9 12.25 -8.21 3.77
N PHE A 10 12.55 -9.41 3.27
CA PHE A 10 13.36 -9.60 2.07
C PHE A 10 12.64 -9.09 0.81
N HIS A 11 11.36 -9.47 0.64
CA HIS A 11 10.57 -8.98 -0.50
C HIS A 11 10.25 -7.48 -0.41
N VAL A 12 10.06 -6.93 0.79
CA VAL A 12 9.95 -5.47 0.98
C VAL A 12 11.18 -4.77 0.41
N LEU A 13 12.38 -5.29 0.68
CA LEU A 13 13.62 -4.71 0.18
C LEU A 13 13.77 -4.86 -1.33
N ASP A 14 13.41 -6.00 -1.90
CA ASP A 14 13.50 -6.24 -3.33
C ASP A 14 12.51 -5.38 -4.11
N GLU A 15 11.27 -5.27 -3.64
CA GLU A 15 10.24 -4.41 -4.22
C GLU A 15 10.67 -2.94 -4.18
N TRP A 16 11.16 -2.49 -3.03
CA TRP A 16 11.66 -1.13 -2.89
C TRP A 16 12.85 -0.84 -3.81
N ARG A 17 13.77 -1.80 -3.97
CA ARG A 17 14.92 -1.66 -4.89
C ARG A 17 14.48 -1.58 -6.35
N MET A 18 13.50 -2.38 -6.73
CA MET A 18 12.93 -2.37 -8.08
C MET A 18 12.28 -1.01 -8.37
N MET A 19 11.42 -0.53 -7.47
CA MET A 19 10.78 0.79 -7.62
C MET A 19 11.79 1.93 -7.62
N LYS A 20 12.84 1.84 -6.79
CA LYS A 20 13.94 2.80 -6.83
C LYS A 20 14.67 2.79 -8.17
N GLN A 21 14.95 1.62 -8.74
CA GLN A 21 15.60 1.51 -10.04
C GLN A 21 14.73 2.17 -11.13
N LEU A 22 13.42 1.90 -11.14
CA LEU A 22 12.48 2.55 -12.07
C LEU A 22 12.46 4.08 -11.92
N LEU A 23 12.51 4.58 -10.67
CA LEU A 23 12.62 6.01 -10.39
C LEU A 23 13.93 6.59 -10.95
N ASP A 24 15.06 5.93 -10.65
CA ASP A 24 16.40 6.38 -11.08
C ASP A 24 16.54 6.34 -12.63
N ASP A 25 15.83 5.43 -13.30
CA ASP A 25 15.76 5.30 -14.77
C ASP A 25 14.74 6.28 -15.41
N GLY A 26 13.99 7.04 -14.60
CA GLY A 26 13.09 8.09 -15.08
C GLY A 26 11.73 7.59 -15.59
N HIS A 27 11.29 6.40 -15.18
CA HIS A 27 10.00 5.82 -15.57
C HIS A 27 8.77 6.50 -14.97
N PHE A 28 8.97 7.48 -14.09
CA PHE A 28 7.90 8.12 -13.30
C PHE A 28 7.77 9.62 -13.61
N PRO A 29 7.24 10.00 -14.78
CA PRO A 29 7.26 11.39 -15.25
C PRO A 29 6.10 12.25 -14.70
N HIS A 30 5.12 11.64 -14.03
CA HIS A 30 3.87 12.30 -13.66
C HIS A 30 3.84 12.71 -12.18
N HIS A 31 3.09 13.76 -11.89
CA HIS A 31 2.68 14.09 -10.53
C HIS A 31 1.45 13.26 -10.16
N SER A 32 1.35 12.89 -8.88
CA SER A 32 0.20 12.19 -8.34
C SER A 32 -0.82 13.15 -7.72
N GLU A 33 -2.04 12.65 -7.50
CA GLU A 33 -3.13 13.35 -6.82
C GLU A 33 -3.45 12.64 -5.50
N SER A 34 -3.39 13.39 -4.41
CA SER A 34 -3.59 12.85 -3.06
C SER A 34 -5.05 12.94 -2.63
N THR A 35 -5.56 11.82 -2.08
CA THR A 35 -6.81 11.75 -1.32
C THR A 35 -6.54 11.21 0.09
N PRO A 36 -6.81 11.97 1.17
CA PRO A 36 -7.27 13.35 1.20
C PRO A 36 -6.26 14.33 0.57
N LYS A 37 -6.73 15.52 0.18
CA LYS A 37 -5.88 16.54 -0.45
C LYS A 37 -4.67 16.88 0.45
N ASN A 38 -3.48 16.92 -0.16
CA ASN A 38 -2.19 17.20 0.49
C ASN A 38 -1.76 16.20 1.58
N ALA A 39 -2.41 15.05 1.72
CA ALA A 39 -1.99 14.03 2.69
C ALA A 39 -0.75 13.26 2.21
N ILE A 40 -0.57 13.13 0.91
CA ILE A 40 0.51 12.42 0.23
C ILE A 40 1.25 13.43 -0.65
N GLN A 41 2.57 13.30 -0.77
CA GLN A 41 3.37 14.14 -1.65
C GLN A 41 2.98 13.93 -3.12
N PRO A 42 2.94 14.99 -3.97
CA PRO A 42 2.51 14.91 -5.35
C PRO A 42 3.63 14.36 -6.27
N VAL A 43 4.14 13.19 -5.94
CA VAL A 43 5.13 12.43 -6.72
C VAL A 43 4.51 11.11 -7.13
N TRP A 44 4.88 10.59 -8.30
CA TRP A 44 4.39 9.29 -8.74
C TRP A 44 4.72 8.18 -7.73
N TRP A 45 5.99 8.12 -7.33
CA TRP A 45 6.53 7.23 -6.29
C TRP A 45 7.64 7.95 -5.51
N SER A 46 7.85 7.57 -4.24
CA SER A 46 8.87 8.16 -3.36
C SER A 46 9.73 7.07 -2.72
N THR A 47 11.04 7.32 -2.60
CA THR A 47 11.95 6.44 -1.85
C THR A 47 11.61 6.32 -0.37
N SER A 48 10.78 7.24 0.15
CA SER A 48 10.27 7.21 1.52
C SER A 48 8.99 6.37 1.68
N TRP A 49 8.51 5.72 0.62
CA TRP A 49 7.38 4.81 0.67
C TRP A 49 7.89 3.38 0.79
N ILE A 50 7.55 2.72 1.89
CA ILE A 50 8.00 1.35 2.18
C ILE A 50 6.88 0.38 1.78
N PRO A 51 7.05 -0.42 0.72
CA PRO A 51 6.03 -1.38 0.31
C PRO A 51 5.86 -2.44 1.40
N ILE A 52 4.63 -2.78 1.73
CA ILE A 52 4.31 -3.84 2.71
C ILE A 52 3.42 -4.93 2.13
N THR A 53 2.76 -4.66 1.01
CA THR A 53 2.04 -5.64 0.21
C THR A 53 2.36 -5.42 -1.28
N SER A 54 2.17 -6.46 -2.10
CA SER A 54 2.28 -6.41 -3.55
C SER A 54 1.25 -7.36 -4.17
N ASP A 55 0.75 -7.02 -5.34
CA ASP A 55 -0.03 -7.92 -6.21
C ASP A 55 0.83 -8.65 -7.26
N ASP A 56 2.16 -8.49 -7.18
CA ASP A 56 3.16 -8.95 -8.16
C ASP A 56 2.94 -8.40 -9.60
N CYS A 57 2.04 -7.44 -9.76
CA CYS A 57 1.70 -6.77 -11.01
C CYS A 57 1.96 -5.25 -10.95
N GLY A 58 2.65 -4.77 -9.91
CA GLY A 58 3.08 -3.38 -9.76
C GLY A 58 2.20 -2.52 -8.85
N ASN A 59 1.11 -3.07 -8.28
CA ASN A 59 0.31 -2.36 -7.28
C ASN A 59 0.79 -2.69 -5.87
N LEU A 60 0.88 -1.66 -5.03
CA LEU A 60 1.50 -1.73 -3.72
C LEU A 60 0.63 -1.02 -2.68
N GLU A 61 0.61 -1.55 -1.46
CA GLU A 61 0.28 -0.73 -0.29
C GLU A 61 1.60 -0.36 0.42
N CYS A 62 1.79 0.92 0.70
CA CYS A 62 3.04 1.45 1.23
C CYS A 62 2.84 2.19 2.56
N LEU A 63 3.82 2.05 3.46
CA LEU A 63 3.96 2.97 4.59
C LEU A 63 4.61 4.26 4.09
N ASP A 64 3.92 5.38 4.27
CA ASP A 64 4.41 6.69 3.86
C ASP A 64 5.22 7.35 4.98
N MET A 65 6.56 7.33 4.84
CA MET A 65 7.48 7.90 5.82
C MET A 65 7.77 9.38 5.59
N ALA A 66 7.27 9.96 4.50
CA ALA A 66 7.42 11.38 4.18
C ALA A 66 6.12 11.93 3.61
N PRO A 67 5.07 12.05 4.44
CA PRO A 67 3.75 12.47 3.97
C PRO A 67 3.73 13.92 3.50
N GLY A 68 2.61 14.30 2.88
CA GLY A 68 2.29 15.68 2.58
C GLY A 68 1.91 16.48 3.84
N THR A 69 1.61 17.76 3.67
CA THR A 69 1.35 18.70 4.77
C THR A 69 0.09 18.39 5.59
N ALA A 70 -0.83 17.58 5.05
CA ALA A 70 -2.03 17.13 5.74
C ALA A 70 -1.98 15.65 6.15
N GLY A 71 -0.85 14.96 5.95
CA GLY A 71 -0.68 13.54 6.26
C GLY A 71 0.05 13.31 7.57
N SER A 72 0.23 12.03 7.91
CA SER A 72 0.91 11.57 9.14
C SER A 72 2.00 10.54 8.81
N PRO A 73 3.21 10.65 9.39
CA PRO A 73 4.27 9.67 9.13
C PRO A 73 3.84 8.26 9.55
N GLY A 74 4.02 7.29 8.64
CA GLY A 74 3.60 5.91 8.85
C GLY A 74 2.12 5.65 8.55
N GLN A 75 1.41 6.61 7.94
CA GLN A 75 0.11 6.34 7.31
C GLN A 75 0.26 5.29 6.21
N LEU A 76 -0.80 4.52 5.98
CA LEU A 76 -0.84 3.52 4.93
C LEU A 76 -1.48 4.13 3.68
N ILE A 77 -0.79 4.01 2.55
CA ILE A 77 -1.25 4.53 1.27
C ILE A 77 -1.39 3.41 0.24
N ASP A 78 -2.33 3.59 -0.67
CA ASP A 78 -2.47 2.79 -1.88
C ASP A 78 -1.66 3.39 -3.03
N PHE A 79 -0.98 2.52 -3.78
CA PHE A 79 -0.23 2.83 -4.98
C PHE A 79 -0.70 1.88 -6.10
N ASP A 80 -1.44 2.44 -7.04
CA ASP A 80 -1.79 1.80 -8.30
C ASP A 80 -0.91 2.41 -9.41
N HIS A 81 -0.20 1.54 -10.13
CA HIS A 81 0.78 1.92 -11.14
C HIS A 81 0.15 2.40 -12.46
N GLU A 82 -1.17 2.25 -12.63
CA GLU A 82 -1.90 2.68 -13.83
C GLU A 82 -2.55 4.06 -13.64
N THR A 83 -2.56 4.59 -12.42
CA THR A 83 -3.26 5.84 -12.06
C THR A 83 -2.35 6.85 -11.39
N VAL A 84 -2.72 8.13 -11.49
CA VAL A 84 -2.10 9.23 -10.73
C VAL A 84 -2.65 9.33 -9.31
N HIS A 85 -3.81 8.73 -9.02
CA HIS A 85 -4.45 8.87 -7.72
C HIS A 85 -3.71 8.08 -6.64
N ARG A 86 -3.56 8.68 -5.46
CA ARG A 86 -2.98 8.05 -4.26
C ARG A 86 -3.96 8.27 -3.12
N CYS A 87 -4.30 7.20 -2.42
CA CYS A 87 -5.28 7.24 -1.34
C CYS A 87 -4.63 6.86 -0.02
N VAL A 88 -4.87 7.64 1.03
CA VAL A 88 -4.59 7.20 2.41
C VAL A 88 -5.68 6.22 2.79
N ILE A 89 -5.30 4.96 3.02
CA ILE A 89 -6.22 3.88 3.38
C ILE A 89 -6.25 3.60 4.88
N ALA A 90 -5.24 4.05 5.64
CA ALA A 90 -5.26 4.08 7.10
C ALA A 90 -4.34 5.16 7.68
N SER A 91 -4.70 5.72 8.84
CA SER A 91 -3.90 6.73 9.56
C SER A 91 -2.56 6.19 10.09
N SER A 92 -2.48 4.88 10.34
CA SER A 92 -1.24 4.22 10.74
C SER A 92 -1.29 2.72 10.44
N PHE A 93 -0.13 2.07 10.36
CA PHE A 93 -0.05 0.61 10.28
C PHE A 93 -0.73 -0.09 11.45
N ARG A 94 -0.64 0.49 12.66
CA ARG A 94 -1.29 -0.06 13.86
C ARG A 94 -2.81 -0.07 13.68
N ASP A 95 -3.38 1.02 13.20
CA ASP A 95 -4.84 1.13 13.03
C ASP A 95 -5.31 0.13 11.97
N ALA A 96 -4.58 0.03 10.86
CA ALA A 96 -4.85 -0.93 9.78
C ALA A 96 -4.87 -2.38 10.29
N MET A 97 -3.81 -2.80 11.02
CA MET A 97 -3.72 -4.15 11.58
C MET A 97 -4.76 -4.41 12.67
N THR A 98 -5.10 -3.38 13.46
CA THR A 98 -6.12 -3.51 14.51
C THR A 98 -7.49 -3.78 13.88
N ALA A 99 -7.86 -3.01 12.85
CA ALA A 99 -9.10 -3.22 12.11
C ALA A 99 -9.14 -4.61 11.46
N TYR A 100 -8.06 -5.00 10.77
CA TYR A 100 -7.97 -6.33 10.15
C TYR A 100 -8.20 -7.46 11.16
N VAL A 101 -7.54 -7.42 12.33
CA VAL A 101 -7.73 -8.44 13.37
C VAL A 101 -9.15 -8.44 13.93
N GLN A 102 -9.76 -7.27 14.09
CA GLN A 102 -11.16 -7.17 14.53
C GLN A 102 -12.12 -7.83 13.54
N ASP A 103 -11.95 -7.56 12.26
CA ASP A 103 -12.80 -8.11 11.20
C ASP A 103 -12.64 -9.64 11.07
N VAL A 104 -11.40 -10.14 11.18
CA VAL A 104 -11.13 -11.59 11.21
C VAL A 104 -11.81 -12.25 12.40
N LEU A 105 -11.75 -11.65 13.60
CA LEU A 105 -12.40 -12.19 14.80
C LEU A 105 -13.93 -12.07 14.76
N ALA A 106 -14.47 -11.12 14.00
CA ALA A 106 -15.90 -10.96 13.77
C ALA A 106 -16.46 -11.97 12.75
N GLY A 107 -15.60 -12.66 11.99
CA GLY A 107 -15.99 -13.61 10.96
C GLY A 107 -16.24 -12.97 9.59
N GLU A 108 -15.78 -11.74 9.38
CA GLU A 108 -15.86 -11.02 8.11
C GLU A 108 -14.78 -11.46 7.11
N TYR A 109 -13.86 -12.32 7.54
CA TYR A 109 -12.84 -12.95 6.70
C TYR A 109 -12.94 -14.47 6.78
N VAL A 110 -12.70 -15.13 5.66
CA VAL A 110 -12.69 -16.58 5.52
C VAL A 110 -11.43 -17.01 4.78
N TYR A 111 -10.92 -18.20 5.10
CA TYR A 111 -9.75 -18.76 4.40
C TYR A 111 -10.17 -19.31 3.04
N SER A 112 -9.54 -18.84 1.97
CA SER A 112 -9.70 -19.37 0.63
C SER A 112 -8.56 -20.32 0.29
N ASP A 113 -8.88 -21.58 0.00
CA ASP A 113 -7.92 -22.58 -0.48
C ASP A 113 -7.38 -22.21 -1.88
N ASP A 114 -8.21 -21.60 -2.73
CA ASP A 114 -7.85 -21.23 -4.11
C ASP A 114 -6.73 -20.17 -4.13
N TYR A 115 -6.75 -19.24 -3.18
CA TYR A 115 -5.78 -18.16 -3.07
C TYR A 115 -4.76 -18.34 -1.93
N GLY A 116 -4.92 -19.38 -1.10
CA GLY A 116 -4.02 -19.68 0.02
C GLY A 116 -3.95 -18.58 1.10
N ARG A 117 -5.05 -17.85 1.34
CA ARG A 117 -5.08 -16.68 2.24
C ARG A 117 -6.46 -16.38 2.81
N LEU A 118 -6.49 -15.52 3.83
CA LEU A 118 -7.75 -14.92 4.32
C LEU A 118 -8.24 -13.88 3.31
N MET A 119 -9.53 -13.96 2.96
CA MET A 119 -10.21 -13.02 2.08
C MET A 119 -11.48 -12.48 2.75
N PRO A 120 -11.88 -11.24 2.43
CA PRO A 120 -13.19 -10.73 2.86
C PRO A 120 -14.30 -11.68 2.42
N LEU A 121 -15.27 -11.93 3.31
CA LEU A 121 -16.36 -12.87 3.08
C LEU A 121 -17.26 -12.46 1.90
N ASP A 122 -17.37 -11.16 1.62
CA ASP A 122 -18.14 -10.59 0.51
C ASP A 122 -17.41 -10.64 -0.84
N GLU A 123 -16.12 -10.97 -0.84
CA GLU A 123 -15.29 -11.18 -2.04
C GLU A 123 -15.06 -12.67 -2.38
N MET A 124 -15.64 -13.59 -1.61
CA MET A 124 -15.71 -15.02 -1.93
C MET A 124 -16.90 -15.36 -2.83
#